data_AF-A0A929C3L4-F1
#
_entry.id   AF-A0A929C3L4-F1
#
_cell.length_a   1.000
_cell.length_b   1.000
_cell.length_c   1.000
_cell.angle_alpha   90.00
_cell.angle_beta   90.00
_cell.angle_gamma   90.00
#
_symmetry.space_group_name_H-M   'P 1'
#
loop_
_entity.id
_entity.type
_entity.pdbx_description
1 polymer ?
#
loop_
_entity_poly.entity_id
_entity_poly.type
_entity_poly.pdbx_seq_one_letter_code
_entity_poly.pdbx_strand_id
1 'polypeptide(L)'
;MLEIMQNLALCHLWKELEGNKPPPDDLRTWFINEKENDPGKFFSYLVEPAGKIKKFYTLSAHPDNETVAVLESADIGSLEGNSATRLPFNKPSGPRSPQIGPVIKRSYNKQKGAGPFLIILKSTLKHFYEISLSNNSWAAYFKDVNEVFNRKQIYFAGEYLDCEENALHKAINIIPENEPVFLVFKDKNNQMPGDIPEYRKYLSSMLDADNKYTTGKAKPVQVDYCSCCGKEDVKGYPAGLAKAGINIFNIDREGAFPNITNSNAFLSYSICENCADLLYVFKFHVMNNYITYIAGQETLMLPELYLNPKFLNKFLTNYKNYIERLDSVPDKALIIEKKRLIKLLKNEEATCTIDIIWSKDSLRGQSIGNLSGQISDILPSRL
;
A
#
# COMPACT_ATOMS: atom_id res chain seq x y z
N MET A 1 9.53 17.66 -6.25
CA MET A 1 8.41 16.94 -5.56
C MET A 1 8.15 15.48 -5.97
N LEU A 2 7.48 15.14 -7.09
CA LEU A 2 7.10 13.73 -7.39
C LEU A 2 8.31 12.80 -7.53
N GLU A 3 9.40 13.32 -8.09
CA GLU A 3 10.69 12.64 -8.15
C GLU A 3 11.24 12.34 -6.74
N ILE A 4 11.19 13.30 -5.82
CA ILE A 4 11.57 13.09 -4.41
C ILE A 4 10.78 11.93 -3.81
N MET A 5 9.45 11.91 -4.01
CA MET A 5 8.59 10.84 -3.51
C MET A 5 9.03 9.47 -4.03
N GLN A 6 9.36 9.37 -5.33
CA GLN A 6 9.86 8.13 -5.94
C GLN A 6 11.23 7.74 -5.40
N ASN A 7 12.14 8.69 -5.22
CA ASN A 7 13.47 8.42 -4.67
C ASN A 7 13.38 7.93 -3.22
N LEU A 8 12.49 8.52 -2.41
CA LEU A 8 12.23 8.05 -1.05
C LEU A 8 11.61 6.64 -1.04
N ALA A 9 10.72 6.31 -1.99
CA ALA A 9 10.20 4.97 -2.16
C ALA A 9 11.29 3.97 -2.57
N LEU A 10 12.15 4.32 -3.53
CA LEU A 10 13.28 3.48 -3.95
C LEU A 10 14.24 3.19 -2.79
N CYS A 11 14.62 4.22 -2.04
CA CYS A 11 15.47 4.06 -0.85
C CYS A 11 14.82 3.16 0.21
N HIS A 12 13.51 3.30 0.42
CA HIS A 12 12.76 2.43 1.33
C HIS A 12 12.76 0.98 0.86
N LEU A 13 12.39 0.72 -0.40
CA LEU A 13 12.37 -0.63 -0.97
C LEU A 13 13.74 -1.30 -0.92
N TRP A 14 14.80 -0.57 -1.26
CA TRP A 14 16.16 -1.08 -1.17
C TRP A 14 16.49 -1.50 0.25
N LYS A 15 16.24 -0.63 1.24
CA LYS A 15 16.52 -0.92 2.64
C LYS A 15 15.74 -2.15 3.13
N GLU A 16 14.48 -2.28 2.75
CA GLU A 16 13.64 -3.38 3.22
C GLU A 16 13.96 -4.72 2.56
N LEU A 17 14.25 -4.71 1.26
CA LEU A 17 14.44 -5.94 0.46
C LEU A 17 15.89 -6.41 0.41
N GLU A 18 16.84 -5.48 0.41
CA GLU A 18 18.27 -5.77 0.33
C GLU A 18 18.99 -5.58 1.67
N GLY A 19 18.27 -5.07 2.67
CA GLY A 19 18.76 -4.87 4.02
C GLY A 19 19.91 -3.87 4.06
N ASN A 20 21.08 -4.39 4.46
CA ASN A 20 22.25 -3.60 4.80
C ASN A 20 23.27 -3.46 3.66
N LYS A 21 22.96 -3.96 2.46
CA LYS A 21 23.84 -3.88 1.28
C LYS A 21 24.03 -2.43 0.81
N PRO A 22 25.21 -2.07 0.28
CA PRO A 22 25.40 -0.78 -0.36
C PRO A 22 24.48 -0.66 -1.58
N PRO A 23 23.78 0.48 -1.76
CA PRO A 23 22.89 0.66 -2.90
C PRO A 23 23.67 0.71 -4.22
N PRO A 24 23.07 0.27 -5.32
CA PRO A 24 23.62 0.45 -6.65
C PRO A 24 23.64 1.93 -7.02
N ASP A 25 24.43 2.26 -8.04
CA ASP A 25 24.55 3.62 -8.55
C ASP A 25 23.21 4.18 -9.08
N ASP A 26 22.33 3.30 -9.58
CA ASP A 26 20.97 3.65 -10.00
C ASP A 26 19.93 2.68 -9.42
N LEU A 27 19.24 3.15 -8.37
CA LEU A 27 18.14 2.43 -7.74
C LEU A 27 16.92 2.25 -8.66
N ARG A 28 16.68 3.16 -9.61
CA ARG A 28 15.55 3.03 -10.53
C ARG A 28 15.79 1.87 -11.50
N THR A 29 17.00 1.77 -12.05
CA THR A 29 17.38 0.63 -12.90
C THR A 29 17.29 -0.69 -12.14
N TRP A 30 17.75 -0.72 -10.88
CA TRP A 30 17.57 -1.89 -10.00
C TRP A 30 16.09 -2.26 -9.86
N PHE A 31 15.22 -1.31 -9.50
CA PHE A 31 13.81 -1.58 -9.31
C PHE A 31 13.14 -2.15 -10.56
N ILE A 32 13.43 -1.57 -11.74
CA ILE A 32 12.88 -2.04 -13.01
C ILE A 32 13.32 -3.47 -13.31
N ASN A 33 14.63 -3.74 -13.24
CA ASN A 33 15.18 -5.06 -13.55
C ASN A 33 14.68 -6.14 -12.59
N GLU A 34 14.65 -5.84 -11.28
CA GLU A 34 14.15 -6.79 -10.30
C GLU A 34 12.66 -7.05 -10.47
N LYS A 35 11.88 -6.03 -10.83
CA LYS A 35 10.45 -6.20 -11.04
C LYS A 35 10.14 -7.03 -12.29
N GLU A 36 10.95 -6.92 -13.33
CA GLU A 36 10.85 -7.75 -14.53
C GLU A 36 11.25 -9.22 -14.26
N ASN A 37 12.30 -9.44 -13.44
CA ASN A 37 12.83 -10.77 -13.15
C ASN A 37 12.07 -11.52 -12.04
N ASP A 38 11.64 -10.81 -11.00
CA ASP A 38 10.85 -11.32 -9.88
C ASP A 38 9.75 -10.31 -9.47
N PRO A 39 8.63 -10.28 -10.22
CA PRO A 39 7.50 -9.43 -9.88
C PRO A 39 6.97 -9.65 -8.45
N GLY A 40 7.15 -10.85 -7.91
CA GLY A 40 6.71 -11.22 -6.55
C GLY A 40 7.49 -10.51 -5.46
N LYS A 41 8.72 -10.06 -5.73
CA LYS A 41 9.61 -9.40 -4.77
C LYS A 41 9.00 -8.14 -4.16
N PHE A 42 8.29 -7.36 -4.96
CA PHE A 42 7.70 -6.09 -4.54
C PHE A 42 6.25 -6.21 -4.07
N PHE A 43 5.66 -7.40 -4.17
CA PHE A 43 4.23 -7.63 -4.00
C PHE A 43 3.68 -7.07 -2.67
N SER A 44 4.37 -7.30 -1.55
CA SER A 44 3.95 -6.81 -0.23
C SER A 44 3.91 -5.28 -0.12
N TYR A 45 4.58 -4.56 -1.03
CA TYR A 45 4.61 -3.10 -1.09
C TYR A 45 3.60 -2.52 -2.10
N LEU A 46 3.04 -3.38 -2.96
CA LEU A 46 2.00 -3.01 -3.94
C LEU A 46 0.58 -3.27 -3.43
N VAL A 47 0.46 -3.67 -2.16
CA VAL A 47 -0.78 -3.81 -1.40
C VAL A 47 -0.87 -2.78 -0.27
N GLU A 48 -2.07 -2.56 0.27
CA GLU A 48 -2.25 -1.65 1.40
C GLU A 48 -1.70 -2.30 2.69
N PRO A 49 -0.91 -1.57 3.50
CA PRO A 49 -0.47 -2.08 4.78
C PRO A 49 -1.65 -2.16 5.77
N ALA A 50 -1.50 -2.99 6.81
CA ALA A 50 -2.49 -3.12 7.88
C ALA A 50 -2.79 -1.78 8.60
N GLY A 51 -1.83 -0.85 8.59
CA GLY A 51 -1.97 0.46 9.22
C GLY A 51 -2.16 0.36 10.73
N LYS A 52 -3.30 0.82 11.24
CA LYS A 52 -3.63 0.79 12.68
C LYS A 52 -4.29 -0.52 13.14
N ILE A 53 -4.52 -1.48 12.23
CA ILE A 53 -5.14 -2.75 12.59
C ILE A 53 -4.17 -3.54 13.47
N LYS A 54 -4.65 -4.01 14.63
CA LYS A 54 -3.85 -4.77 15.60
C LYS A 54 -4.16 -6.25 15.65
N LYS A 55 -5.36 -6.64 15.22
CA LYS A 55 -5.87 -8.01 15.28
C LYS A 55 -6.39 -8.47 13.94
N PHE A 56 -6.33 -9.78 13.73
CA PHE A 56 -7.03 -10.44 12.66
C PHE A 56 -7.82 -11.64 13.22
N TYR A 57 -8.84 -12.02 12.48
CA TYR A 57 -9.67 -13.17 12.76
C TYR A 57 -9.59 -14.11 11.56
N THR A 58 -9.44 -15.41 11.81
CA THR A 58 -9.44 -16.41 10.74
C THR A 58 -10.77 -17.15 10.70
N LEU A 59 -11.28 -17.35 9.50
CA LEU A 59 -12.40 -18.23 9.20
C LEU A 59 -11.87 -19.45 8.43
N SER A 60 -11.91 -20.62 9.04
CA SER A 60 -11.42 -21.88 8.47
C SER A 60 -12.45 -23.00 8.59
N ALA A 61 -12.18 -24.15 7.99
CA ALA A 61 -12.98 -25.34 8.21
C ALA A 61 -12.78 -25.90 9.63
N HIS A 62 -13.84 -26.40 10.27
CA HIS A 62 -13.70 -27.17 11.52
C HIS A 62 -13.00 -28.50 11.24
N PRO A 63 -11.99 -28.91 12.04
CA PRO A 63 -11.20 -30.12 11.79
C PRO A 63 -12.06 -31.39 11.75
N ASP A 64 -13.04 -31.49 12.64
CA ASP A 64 -13.89 -32.68 12.76
C ASP A 64 -15.29 -32.53 12.12
N ASN A 65 -15.62 -31.35 11.57
CA ASN A 65 -16.95 -31.09 11.02
C ASN A 65 -16.90 -30.20 9.77
N GLU A 66 -16.97 -30.83 8.61
CA GLU A 66 -16.88 -30.15 7.31
C GLU A 66 -18.02 -29.16 7.02
N THR A 67 -19.08 -29.13 7.84
CA THR A 67 -20.21 -28.19 7.67
C THR A 67 -20.10 -26.93 8.54
N VAL A 68 -19.15 -26.89 9.48
CA VAL A 68 -18.99 -25.81 10.46
C VAL A 68 -17.75 -24.97 10.16
N ALA A 69 -17.87 -23.65 10.08
CA ALA A 69 -16.71 -22.77 10.01
C ALA A 69 -16.18 -22.46 11.43
N VAL A 70 -14.87 -22.27 11.60
CA VAL A 70 -14.27 -21.90 12.90
C VAL A 70 -13.76 -20.48 12.82
N LEU A 71 -14.12 -19.65 13.80
CA LEU A 71 -13.62 -18.29 13.95
C LEU A 71 -12.61 -18.21 15.09
N GLU A 72 -11.37 -17.83 14.78
CA GLU A 72 -10.30 -17.67 15.78
C GLU A 72 -9.72 -16.26 15.70
N SER A 73 -9.23 -15.75 16.82
CA SER A 73 -8.58 -14.43 16.89
C SER A 73 -7.08 -14.57 17.10
N ALA A 74 -6.32 -13.64 16.51
CA ALA A 74 -4.89 -13.54 16.70
C ALA A 74 -4.43 -12.08 16.56
N ASP A 75 -3.31 -11.75 17.19
CA ASP A 75 -2.69 -10.44 17.05
C ASP A 75 -1.87 -10.37 15.77
N ILE A 76 -1.91 -9.26 15.05
CA ILE A 76 -1.08 -9.06 13.85
C ILE A 76 0.42 -9.19 14.17
N GLY A 77 0.83 -8.77 15.38
CA GLY A 77 2.21 -8.92 15.84
C GLY A 77 2.68 -10.38 16.03
N SER A 78 1.77 -11.35 15.99
CA SER A 78 2.12 -12.78 16.00
C SER A 78 2.54 -13.31 14.63
N LEU A 79 2.34 -12.53 13.56
CA LEU A 79 2.80 -12.89 12.22
C LEU A 79 4.31 -12.65 12.13
N GLU A 80 5.07 -13.67 11.72
CA GLU A 80 6.46 -13.48 11.33
C GLU A 80 6.54 -12.62 10.06
N GLY A 81 7.32 -11.54 10.12
CA GLY A 81 7.55 -10.62 9.00
C GLY A 81 6.46 -9.54 8.81
N ASN A 82 6.47 -8.91 7.63
CA ASN A 82 5.50 -7.86 7.31
C ASN A 82 4.10 -8.47 7.12
N SER A 83 3.11 -7.92 7.84
CA SER A 83 1.70 -8.33 7.71
C SER A 83 1.19 -8.32 6.26
N ALA A 84 1.70 -7.42 5.41
CA ALA A 84 1.33 -7.32 4.01
C ALA A 84 1.79 -8.55 3.18
N THR A 85 2.81 -9.26 3.63
CA THR A 85 3.29 -10.50 3.00
C THR A 85 2.29 -11.64 3.23
N ARG A 86 1.79 -11.81 4.47
CA ARG A 86 0.91 -12.92 4.84
C ARG A 86 -0.58 -12.62 4.68
N LEU A 87 -0.96 -11.35 4.85
CA LEU A 87 -2.32 -10.83 4.76
C LEU A 87 -2.42 -9.70 3.71
N PRO A 88 -2.11 -9.98 2.43
CA PRO A 88 -2.15 -8.95 1.40
C PRO A 88 -3.58 -8.45 1.20
N PHE A 89 -3.78 -7.16 1.43
CA PHE A 89 -5.07 -6.50 1.40
C PHE A 89 -5.05 -5.32 0.43
N ASN A 90 -6.03 -5.26 -0.46
CA ASN A 90 -6.34 -4.06 -1.23
C ASN A 90 -7.84 -3.79 -1.11
N LYS A 91 -8.20 -2.55 -0.82
CA LYS A 91 -9.60 -2.15 -0.81
C LYS A 91 -10.14 -2.21 -2.25
N PRO A 92 -11.36 -2.74 -2.46
CA PRO A 92 -11.94 -2.76 -3.79
C PRO A 92 -12.23 -1.34 -4.30
N SER A 93 -12.06 -1.15 -5.61
CA SER A 93 -12.34 0.12 -6.28
C SER A 93 -13.84 0.33 -6.43
N GLY A 94 -14.38 1.39 -5.82
CA GLY A 94 -15.76 1.84 -6.00
C GLY A 94 -16.72 1.53 -4.85
N PRO A 95 -17.84 2.26 -4.74
CA PRO A 95 -18.85 2.03 -3.71
C PRO A 95 -19.57 0.70 -3.95
N ARG A 96 -19.67 -0.13 -2.91
CA ARG A 96 -20.33 -1.46 -2.89
C ARG A 96 -19.68 -2.55 -3.77
N SER A 97 -18.45 -2.33 -4.24
CA SER A 97 -17.71 -3.35 -4.98
C SER A 97 -17.40 -4.59 -4.13
N PRO A 98 -17.39 -5.80 -4.73
CA PRO A 98 -17.00 -7.03 -4.03
C PRO A 98 -15.57 -6.92 -3.52
N GLN A 99 -15.24 -7.66 -2.45
CA GLN A 99 -13.84 -7.74 -2.00
C GLN A 99 -12.98 -8.42 -3.07
N ILE A 100 -11.73 -7.97 -3.21
CA ILE A 100 -10.80 -8.52 -4.21
C ILE A 100 -10.42 -9.95 -3.83
N GLY A 101 -10.16 -10.22 -2.55
CA GLY A 101 -9.78 -11.54 -2.08
C GLY A 101 -10.21 -11.79 -0.63
N PRO A 102 -9.87 -12.95 -0.06
CA PRO A 102 -10.38 -13.40 1.24
C PRO A 102 -9.66 -12.77 2.44
N VAL A 103 -8.99 -11.63 2.25
CA VAL A 103 -8.53 -10.75 3.33
C VAL A 103 -9.49 -9.56 3.37
N ILE A 104 -10.37 -9.52 4.37
CA ILE A 104 -11.49 -8.57 4.42
C ILE A 104 -11.29 -7.61 5.60
N LYS A 105 -11.30 -6.31 5.34
CA LYS A 105 -11.27 -5.30 6.40
C LYS A 105 -12.66 -5.14 7.03
N ARG A 106 -12.82 -5.62 8.25
CA ARG A 106 -14.01 -5.44 9.07
C ARG A 106 -13.88 -4.13 9.85
N SER A 107 -14.86 -3.25 9.71
CA SER A 107 -14.92 -1.96 10.42
C SER A 107 -16.20 -1.88 11.26
N TYR A 108 -16.18 -1.13 12.36
CA TYR A 108 -17.37 -0.94 13.19
C TYR A 108 -17.74 0.53 13.29
N ASN A 109 -19.03 0.80 13.24
CA ASN A 109 -19.58 2.13 13.49
C ASN A 109 -20.75 2.00 14.46
N LYS A 110 -20.75 2.78 15.55
CA LYS A 110 -21.80 2.71 16.58
C LYS A 110 -23.23 2.92 16.06
N GLN A 111 -23.41 3.69 14.99
CA GLN A 111 -24.72 3.99 14.41
C GLN A 111 -25.13 2.97 13.34
N LYS A 112 -24.16 2.45 12.57
CA LYS A 112 -24.43 1.60 11.40
C LYS A 112 -24.14 0.11 11.64
N GLY A 113 -23.52 -0.25 12.75
CA GLY A 113 -23.07 -1.60 13.04
C GLY A 113 -21.75 -1.96 12.36
N ALA A 114 -21.48 -3.26 12.27
CA ALA A 114 -20.30 -3.81 11.63
C ALA A 114 -20.44 -3.81 10.09
N GLY A 115 -19.34 -3.50 9.40
CA GLY A 115 -19.21 -3.64 7.95
C GLY A 115 -18.05 -4.57 7.58
N PRO A 116 -18.01 -5.11 6.34
CA PRO A 116 -18.91 -4.78 5.21
C PRO A 116 -20.35 -5.23 5.39
N PHE A 117 -21.30 -4.47 4.83
CA PHE A 117 -22.74 -4.80 4.91
C PHE A 117 -23.09 -6.03 4.08
N LEU A 118 -24.20 -6.70 4.43
CA LEU A 118 -24.68 -7.92 3.78
C LEU A 118 -24.73 -7.84 2.24
N ILE A 119 -25.14 -6.71 1.66
CA ILE A 119 -25.16 -6.53 0.20
C ILE A 119 -23.77 -6.66 -0.44
N ILE A 120 -22.73 -6.15 0.22
CA ILE A 120 -21.34 -6.25 -0.22
C ILE A 120 -20.85 -7.68 -0.03
N LEU A 121 -21.21 -8.33 1.08
CA LEU A 121 -20.85 -9.72 1.35
C LEU A 121 -21.48 -10.68 0.32
N LYS A 122 -22.76 -10.48 -0.04
CA LYS A 122 -23.43 -11.25 -1.11
C LYS A 122 -22.73 -11.06 -2.46
N SER A 123 -22.39 -9.83 -2.82
CA SER A 123 -21.61 -9.57 -4.05
C SER A 123 -20.22 -10.19 -4.01
N THR A 124 -19.57 -10.20 -2.84
CA THR A 124 -18.23 -10.79 -2.65
C THR A 124 -18.27 -12.30 -2.83
N LEU A 125 -19.23 -12.99 -2.20
CA LEU A 125 -19.37 -14.44 -2.33
C LEU A 125 -19.76 -14.85 -3.74
N LYS A 126 -20.62 -14.08 -4.42
CA LYS A 126 -20.92 -14.31 -5.84
C LYS A 126 -19.65 -14.19 -6.69
N HIS A 127 -18.85 -13.15 -6.47
CA HIS A 127 -17.60 -12.95 -7.21
C HIS A 127 -16.60 -14.09 -6.96
N PHE A 128 -16.42 -14.52 -5.71
CA PHE A 128 -15.54 -15.65 -5.39
C PHE A 128 -16.02 -16.96 -6.01
N TYR A 129 -17.35 -17.16 -6.07
CA TYR A 129 -17.93 -18.31 -6.74
C TYR A 129 -17.63 -18.29 -8.25
N GLU A 130 -17.79 -17.14 -8.92
CA GLU A 130 -17.44 -16.98 -10.33
C GLU A 130 -15.96 -17.29 -10.60
N ILE A 131 -15.05 -16.84 -9.71
CA ILE A 131 -13.62 -17.18 -9.80
C ILE A 131 -13.39 -18.68 -9.63
N SER A 132 -14.12 -19.33 -8.71
CA SER A 132 -14.00 -20.77 -8.46
C SER A 132 -14.44 -21.64 -9.65
N LEU A 133 -15.27 -21.10 -10.54
CA LEU A 133 -15.69 -21.76 -11.79
C LEU A 133 -14.77 -21.48 -12.98
N SER A 134 -13.76 -20.63 -12.81
CA SER A 134 -12.82 -20.30 -13.89
C SER A 134 -11.80 -21.43 -14.12
N ASN A 135 -11.16 -21.43 -15.29
CA ASN A 135 -10.09 -22.38 -15.61
C ASN A 135 -8.70 -21.90 -15.12
N ASN A 136 -8.66 -20.91 -14.22
CA ASN A 136 -7.40 -20.36 -13.73
C ASN A 136 -6.79 -21.24 -12.63
N SER A 137 -5.47 -21.13 -12.46
CA SER A 137 -4.73 -21.89 -11.43
C SER A 137 -5.21 -21.66 -9.99
N TRP A 138 -5.91 -20.55 -9.71
CA TRP A 138 -6.43 -20.20 -8.39
C TRP A 138 -7.90 -20.56 -8.16
N ALA A 139 -8.57 -21.18 -9.13
CA ALA A 139 -9.99 -21.53 -9.01
C ALA A 139 -10.26 -22.47 -7.81
N ALA A 140 -9.40 -23.46 -7.60
CA ALA A 140 -9.52 -24.39 -6.47
C ALA A 140 -9.42 -23.68 -5.11
N TYR A 141 -8.48 -22.74 -4.97
CA TYR A 141 -8.36 -21.94 -3.74
C TYR A 141 -9.65 -21.14 -3.45
N PHE A 142 -10.21 -20.48 -4.47
CA PHE A 142 -11.46 -19.73 -4.30
C PHE A 142 -12.68 -20.63 -4.07
N LYS A 143 -12.66 -21.87 -4.53
CA LYS A 143 -13.68 -22.87 -4.18
C LYS A 143 -13.67 -23.13 -2.67
N ASP A 144 -12.52 -23.44 -2.10
CA ASP A 144 -12.37 -23.69 -0.65
C ASP A 144 -12.80 -22.48 0.19
N VAL A 145 -12.39 -21.27 -0.24
CA VAL A 145 -12.82 -20.00 0.37
C VAL A 145 -14.34 -19.89 0.35
N ASN A 146 -14.95 -20.10 -0.81
CA ASN A 146 -16.40 -19.95 -1.00
C ASN A 146 -17.19 -20.95 -0.15
N GLU A 147 -16.73 -22.20 -0.11
CA GLU A 147 -17.34 -23.27 0.68
C GLU A 147 -17.34 -22.94 2.17
N VAL A 148 -16.19 -22.57 2.74
CA VAL A 148 -16.09 -22.21 4.17
C VAL A 148 -16.90 -20.96 4.49
N PHE A 149 -16.79 -19.92 3.67
CA PHE A 149 -17.49 -18.66 3.93
C PHE A 149 -19.02 -18.79 3.82
N ASN A 150 -19.53 -19.75 3.04
CA ASN A 150 -20.96 -20.03 2.88
C ASN A 150 -21.55 -21.02 3.90
N ARG A 151 -20.75 -21.59 4.80
CA ARG A 151 -21.25 -22.53 5.84
C ARG A 151 -22.38 -21.92 6.66
N LYS A 152 -23.31 -22.76 7.12
CA LYS A 152 -24.51 -22.36 7.85
C LYS A 152 -24.35 -22.36 9.37
N GLN A 153 -23.18 -22.74 9.86
CA GLN A 153 -22.87 -22.79 11.27
C GLN A 153 -21.42 -22.32 11.49
N ILE A 154 -21.20 -21.58 12.57
CA ILE A 154 -19.88 -21.09 12.97
C ILE A 154 -19.60 -21.49 14.41
N TYR A 155 -18.39 -21.97 14.68
CA TYR A 155 -17.88 -22.22 16.02
C TYR A 155 -17.04 -21.02 16.46
N PHE A 156 -17.42 -20.39 17.56
CA PHE A 156 -16.74 -19.23 18.12
C PHE A 156 -16.86 -19.22 19.64
N ALA A 157 -15.74 -18.94 20.33
CA ALA A 157 -15.70 -18.80 21.78
C ALA A 157 -16.31 -19.99 22.57
N GLY A 158 -16.17 -21.22 22.07
CA GLY A 158 -16.70 -22.41 22.72
C GLY A 158 -18.10 -22.83 22.27
N GLU A 159 -18.77 -22.01 21.46
CA GLU A 159 -20.18 -22.19 21.11
C GLU A 159 -20.38 -22.39 19.61
N TYR A 160 -21.37 -23.21 19.27
CA TYR A 160 -21.87 -23.37 17.92
C TYR A 160 -23.02 -22.38 17.68
N LEU A 161 -22.90 -21.55 16.66
CA LEU A 161 -23.87 -20.51 16.33
C LEU A 161 -24.41 -20.73 14.92
N ASP A 162 -25.73 -20.73 14.80
CA ASP A 162 -26.38 -20.77 13.49
C ASP A 162 -26.21 -19.44 12.75
N CYS A 163 -26.04 -19.57 11.43
CA CYS A 163 -25.86 -18.46 10.51
C CYS A 163 -27.11 -18.33 9.64
N GLU A 164 -27.90 -17.28 9.87
CA GLU A 164 -29.09 -16.97 9.05
C GLU A 164 -28.74 -16.89 7.55
N GLU A 165 -27.64 -16.20 7.24
CA GLU A 165 -27.16 -16.01 5.88
C GLU A 165 -25.98 -16.95 5.59
N ASN A 166 -24.83 -16.74 6.22
CA ASN A 166 -23.65 -17.60 6.10
C ASN A 166 -22.60 -17.23 7.18
N ALA A 167 -21.57 -18.07 7.31
CA ALA A 167 -20.49 -17.92 8.27
C ALA A 167 -19.75 -16.58 8.11
N LEU A 168 -19.49 -16.12 6.89
CA LEU A 168 -18.84 -14.82 6.65
C LEU A 168 -19.67 -13.67 7.25
N HIS A 169 -20.97 -13.62 6.97
CA HIS A 169 -21.85 -12.59 7.51
C HIS A 169 -21.95 -12.67 9.04
N LYS A 170 -22.07 -13.88 9.60
CA LYS A 170 -22.09 -14.07 11.04
C LYS A 170 -20.80 -13.57 11.69
N ALA A 171 -19.64 -13.94 11.14
CA ALA A 171 -18.31 -13.53 11.62
C ALA A 171 -18.18 -12.00 11.70
N ILE A 172 -18.57 -11.26 10.65
CA ILE A 172 -18.51 -9.79 10.62
C ILE A 172 -19.26 -9.16 11.81
N ASN A 173 -20.39 -9.75 12.19
CA ASN A 173 -21.28 -9.23 13.23
C ASN A 173 -20.89 -9.67 14.65
N ILE A 174 -20.36 -10.88 14.83
CA ILE A 174 -20.03 -11.41 16.18
C ILE A 174 -18.64 -11.02 16.68
N ILE A 175 -17.75 -10.53 15.80
CA ILE A 175 -16.43 -10.02 16.21
C ILE A 175 -16.63 -8.90 17.25
N PRO A 176 -16.06 -9.03 18.47
CA PRO A 176 -16.34 -8.13 19.60
C PRO A 176 -15.59 -6.79 19.53
N GLU A 177 -14.73 -6.61 18.54
CA GLU A 177 -13.88 -5.43 18.42
C GLU A 177 -14.68 -4.20 17.98
N ASN A 178 -14.35 -3.02 18.49
CA ASN A 178 -14.88 -1.74 17.97
C ASN A 178 -13.91 -1.08 16.97
N GLU A 179 -12.64 -1.46 17.01
CA GLU A 179 -11.61 -1.01 16.09
C GLU A 179 -11.61 -1.86 14.80
N PRO A 180 -11.05 -1.35 13.69
CA PRO A 180 -10.91 -2.14 12.47
C PRO A 180 -10.04 -3.37 12.67
N VAL A 181 -10.47 -4.51 12.13
CA VAL A 181 -9.74 -5.78 12.11
C VAL A 181 -9.75 -6.41 10.72
N PHE A 182 -8.84 -7.34 10.47
CA PHE A 182 -8.97 -8.23 9.31
C PHE A 182 -9.78 -9.47 9.67
N LEU A 183 -10.66 -9.90 8.76
CA LEU A 183 -11.27 -11.22 8.72
C LEU A 183 -10.71 -11.94 7.50
N VAL A 184 -10.12 -13.12 7.72
CA VAL A 184 -9.21 -13.76 6.77
C VAL A 184 -9.60 -15.22 6.59
N PHE A 185 -9.55 -15.75 5.37
CA PHE A 185 -9.61 -17.20 5.17
C PHE A 185 -8.29 -17.87 5.58
N LYS A 186 -8.38 -18.97 6.33
CA LYS A 186 -7.24 -19.85 6.62
C LYS A 186 -7.53 -21.22 6.03
N ASP A 187 -6.60 -21.74 5.22
CA ASP A 187 -6.80 -23.00 4.52
C ASP A 187 -6.69 -24.22 5.47
N LYS A 188 -6.93 -25.42 4.94
CA LYS A 188 -6.84 -26.68 5.70
C LYS A 188 -5.42 -27.02 6.20
N ASN A 189 -4.39 -26.40 5.62
CA ASN A 189 -2.99 -26.57 5.99
C ASN A 189 -2.50 -25.47 6.96
N ASN A 190 -3.41 -24.65 7.50
CA ASN A 190 -3.11 -23.47 8.33
C ASN A 190 -2.29 -22.37 7.63
N GLN A 191 -2.31 -22.33 6.31
CA GLN A 191 -1.68 -21.29 5.51
C GLN A 191 -2.59 -20.06 5.42
N MET A 192 -1.99 -18.88 5.54
CA MET A 192 -2.68 -17.60 5.32
C MET A 192 -2.71 -17.28 3.83
N PRO A 193 -3.61 -16.40 3.35
CA PRO A 193 -3.75 -16.13 1.93
C PRO A 193 -2.43 -15.76 1.25
N GLY A 194 -1.60 -14.90 1.88
CA GLY A 194 -0.31 -14.49 1.33
C GLY A 194 0.72 -15.64 1.22
N ASP A 195 0.56 -16.70 1.99
CA ASP A 195 1.42 -17.89 1.93
C ASP A 195 1.05 -18.78 0.71
N ILE A 196 -0.16 -18.62 0.14
CA ILE A 196 -0.68 -19.43 -0.97
C ILE A 196 -0.19 -18.89 -2.32
N PRO A 197 0.61 -19.66 -3.10
CA PRO A 197 1.12 -19.23 -4.40
C PRO A 197 0.01 -18.86 -5.41
N GLU A 198 -1.08 -19.61 -5.43
CA GLU A 198 -2.23 -19.41 -6.31
C GLU A 198 -2.91 -18.06 -6.03
N TYR A 199 -3.09 -17.73 -4.75
CA TYR A 199 -3.68 -16.45 -4.37
C TYR A 199 -2.75 -15.28 -4.68
N ARG A 200 -1.43 -15.44 -4.51
CA ARG A 200 -0.45 -14.43 -4.94
C ARG A 200 -0.50 -14.21 -6.46
N LYS A 201 -0.63 -15.27 -7.26
CA LYS A 201 -0.83 -15.15 -8.72
C LYS A 201 -2.14 -14.43 -9.06
N TYR A 202 -3.24 -14.80 -8.40
CA TYR A 202 -4.52 -14.12 -8.56
C TYR A 202 -4.40 -12.62 -8.23
N LEU A 203 -3.87 -12.28 -7.06
CA LEU A 203 -3.71 -10.88 -6.67
C LEU A 203 -2.79 -10.13 -7.62
N SER A 204 -1.70 -10.75 -8.09
CA SER A 204 -0.83 -10.15 -9.10
C SER A 204 -1.59 -9.84 -10.40
N SER A 205 -2.51 -10.71 -10.82
CA SER A 205 -3.36 -10.44 -11.99
C SER A 205 -4.39 -9.33 -11.76
N MET A 206 -4.92 -9.22 -10.54
CA MET A 206 -5.90 -8.17 -10.17
C MET A 206 -5.25 -6.81 -9.88
N LEU A 207 -3.97 -6.83 -9.51
CA LEU A 207 -3.16 -5.66 -9.19
C LEU A 207 -2.21 -5.29 -10.32
N ASP A 208 -2.37 -5.89 -11.49
CA ASP A 208 -1.68 -5.45 -12.69
C ASP A 208 -1.98 -3.96 -12.95
N ALA A 209 -1.09 -3.29 -13.66
CA ALA A 209 -1.21 -1.86 -13.88
C ALA A 209 -2.51 -1.49 -14.62
N ASP A 210 -2.97 -2.36 -15.50
CA ASP A 210 -4.20 -2.18 -16.28
C ASP A 210 -5.46 -2.20 -15.43
N ASN A 211 -5.50 -2.97 -14.35
CA ASN A 211 -6.62 -2.93 -13.40
C ASN A 211 -6.42 -1.85 -12.33
N LYS A 212 -5.19 -1.71 -11.82
CA LYS A 212 -4.86 -0.84 -10.68
C LYS A 212 -4.91 0.64 -11.04
N TYR A 213 -4.27 1.03 -12.15
CA TYR A 213 -4.04 2.43 -12.55
C TYR A 213 -4.99 2.96 -13.62
N THR A 214 -6.01 2.17 -13.97
CA THR A 214 -7.03 2.53 -14.96
C THR A 214 -8.33 2.97 -14.29
N THR A 215 -9.08 3.81 -15.00
CA THR A 215 -10.50 4.03 -14.71
C THR A 215 -11.33 3.62 -15.91
N GLY A 216 -12.59 3.24 -15.72
CA GLY A 216 -13.46 2.86 -16.84
C GLY A 216 -13.61 3.94 -17.93
N LYS A 217 -13.25 5.19 -17.64
CA LYS A 217 -13.33 6.33 -18.57
C LYS A 217 -11.98 6.69 -19.22
N ALA A 218 -10.85 6.43 -18.55
CA ALA A 218 -9.51 6.75 -19.04
C ALA A 218 -8.68 5.48 -19.09
N LYS A 219 -8.55 4.91 -20.29
CA LYS A 219 -7.82 3.67 -20.56
C LYS A 219 -6.31 3.95 -20.70
N PRO A 220 -5.45 2.94 -20.45
CA PRO A 220 -4.03 3.04 -20.76
C PRO A 220 -3.82 3.25 -22.27
N VAL A 221 -2.84 4.07 -22.64
CA VAL A 221 -2.49 4.36 -24.04
C VAL A 221 -0.97 4.33 -24.22
N GLN A 222 -0.50 4.01 -25.42
CA GLN A 222 0.93 4.16 -25.73
C GLN A 222 1.28 5.65 -25.83
N VAL A 223 2.31 6.10 -25.12
CA VAL A 223 2.77 7.49 -25.11
C VAL A 223 4.24 7.57 -25.44
N ASP A 224 4.63 8.68 -26.07
CA ASP A 224 6.00 8.92 -26.49
C ASP A 224 6.95 8.97 -25.28
N TYR A 225 6.51 9.53 -24.16
CA TYR A 225 7.30 9.62 -22.92
C TYR A 225 6.43 9.56 -21.66
N CYS A 226 6.97 8.97 -20.59
CA CYS A 226 6.40 9.09 -19.25
C CYS A 226 6.58 10.52 -18.72
N SER A 227 5.49 11.18 -18.32
CA SER A 227 5.53 12.56 -17.80
C SER A 227 6.33 12.71 -16.50
N CYS A 228 6.66 11.59 -15.83
CA CYS A 228 7.35 11.61 -14.55
C CYS A 228 8.81 11.14 -14.57
N CYS A 229 9.18 10.21 -15.46
CA CYS A 229 10.56 9.72 -15.55
C CYS A 229 11.21 9.93 -16.92
N GLY A 230 10.48 10.46 -17.90
CA GLY A 230 10.98 10.70 -19.25
C GLY A 230 11.25 9.44 -20.08
N LYS A 231 11.01 8.22 -19.56
CA LYS A 231 11.19 6.98 -20.32
C LYS A 231 10.31 7.02 -21.57
N GLU A 232 10.94 6.75 -22.71
CA GLU A 232 10.31 6.76 -24.03
C GLU A 232 9.54 5.47 -24.32
N ASP A 233 8.57 5.56 -25.24
CA ASP A 233 7.79 4.45 -25.78
C ASP A 233 7.20 3.54 -24.68
N VAL A 234 6.40 4.15 -23.80
CA VAL A 234 5.80 3.45 -22.66
C VAL A 234 4.29 3.43 -22.74
N LYS A 235 3.71 2.41 -22.11
CA LYS A 235 2.28 2.42 -21.78
C LYS A 235 2.03 3.44 -20.67
N GLY A 236 1.33 4.51 -21.01
CA GLY A 236 0.95 5.60 -20.13
C GLY A 236 -0.41 5.35 -19.48
N TYR A 237 -0.46 5.58 -18.16
CA TYR A 237 -1.67 5.45 -17.34
C TYR A 237 -2.17 6.84 -16.96
N PRO A 238 -3.28 7.32 -17.57
CA PRO A 238 -3.77 8.67 -17.33
C PRO A 238 -4.21 8.92 -15.89
N ALA A 239 -4.75 7.89 -15.21
CA ALA A 239 -5.17 8.00 -13.81
C ALA A 239 -4.12 7.47 -12.83
N GLY A 240 -2.87 7.29 -13.27
CA GLY A 240 -1.81 6.65 -12.49
C GLY A 240 -1.53 7.38 -11.17
N LEU A 241 -1.54 8.71 -11.17
CA LEU A 241 -1.32 9.52 -9.96
C LEU A 241 -2.44 9.36 -8.93
N ALA A 242 -3.69 9.62 -9.31
CA ALA A 242 -4.84 9.50 -8.44
C ALA A 242 -5.01 8.08 -7.90
N LYS A 243 -4.77 7.06 -8.74
CA LYS A 243 -4.84 5.64 -8.35
C LYS A 243 -3.66 5.20 -7.49
N ALA A 244 -2.49 5.85 -7.58
CA ALA A 244 -1.40 5.72 -6.62
C ALA A 244 -1.70 6.42 -5.27
N GLY A 245 -2.82 7.14 -5.16
CA GLY A 245 -3.19 7.91 -3.98
C GLY A 245 -2.49 9.27 -3.89
N ILE A 246 -1.85 9.73 -4.96
CA ILE A 246 -1.19 11.03 -5.07
C ILE A 246 -2.04 11.94 -5.96
N ASN A 247 -3.03 12.63 -5.39
CA ASN A 247 -3.94 13.51 -6.13
C ASN A 247 -3.54 14.98 -5.91
N ILE A 248 -2.28 15.29 -6.21
CA ILE A 248 -1.72 16.64 -6.12
C ILE A 248 -2.12 17.44 -7.37
N PHE A 249 -2.68 18.63 -7.16
CA PHE A 249 -3.16 19.56 -8.21
C PHE A 249 -4.25 19.03 -9.16
N ASN A 250 -4.78 17.82 -8.94
CA ASN A 250 -5.77 17.18 -9.83
C ASN A 250 -5.33 17.15 -11.31
N ILE A 251 -4.02 17.17 -11.60
CA ILE A 251 -3.46 17.30 -12.97
C ILE A 251 -3.83 16.15 -13.90
N ASP A 252 -4.24 15.02 -13.32
CA ASP A 252 -4.67 13.81 -14.00
C ASP A 252 -6.21 13.67 -14.06
N ARG A 253 -6.96 14.72 -13.69
CA ARG A 253 -8.42 14.75 -13.77
C ARG A 253 -8.93 15.49 -15.00
N GLU A 254 -10.12 15.08 -15.45
CA GLU A 254 -10.88 15.78 -16.47
C GLU A 254 -11.12 17.25 -16.09
N GLY A 255 -10.89 18.15 -17.04
CA GLY A 255 -11.04 19.60 -16.83
C GLY A 255 -9.88 20.27 -16.09
N ALA A 256 -8.81 19.55 -15.74
CA ALA A 256 -7.60 20.15 -15.17
C ALA A 256 -6.88 21.08 -16.16
N PHE A 257 -6.97 20.78 -17.45
CA PHE A 257 -6.46 21.60 -18.54
C PHE A 257 -7.55 21.85 -19.59
N PRO A 258 -7.54 23.00 -20.28
CA PRO A 258 -8.47 23.27 -21.38
C PRO A 258 -8.43 22.17 -22.44
N ASN A 259 -9.59 21.74 -22.91
CA ASN A 259 -9.75 20.68 -23.94
C ASN A 259 -9.24 19.28 -23.54
N ILE A 260 -8.91 19.05 -22.25
CA ILE A 260 -8.66 17.71 -21.72
C ILE A 260 -9.96 17.12 -21.15
N THR A 261 -10.45 16.11 -21.85
CA THR A 261 -11.57 15.24 -21.52
C THR A 261 -11.07 13.87 -21.05
N ASN A 262 -11.96 13.00 -20.56
CA ASN A 262 -11.57 11.64 -20.20
C ASN A 262 -10.91 10.84 -21.34
N SER A 263 -11.30 11.07 -22.60
CA SER A 263 -10.78 10.30 -23.74
C SER A 263 -9.36 10.69 -24.16
N ASN A 264 -8.90 11.88 -23.77
CA ASN A 264 -7.56 12.40 -24.04
C ASN A 264 -6.81 12.82 -22.76
N ALA A 265 -7.23 12.30 -21.60
CA ALA A 265 -6.57 12.55 -20.31
C ALA A 265 -5.09 12.14 -20.31
N PHE A 266 -4.66 11.25 -21.21
CA PHE A 266 -3.25 10.89 -21.36
C PHE A 266 -2.36 12.06 -21.81
N LEU A 267 -2.94 13.09 -22.46
CA LEU A 267 -2.22 14.28 -22.92
C LEU A 267 -1.89 15.26 -21.79
N SER A 268 -2.51 15.15 -20.61
CA SER A 268 -2.20 16.05 -19.49
C SER A 268 -0.97 15.57 -18.73
N TYR A 269 -1.07 14.41 -18.09
CA TYR A 269 -0.02 13.88 -17.22
C TYR A 269 -0.14 12.36 -17.10
N SER A 270 0.20 11.64 -18.16
CA SER A 270 0.30 10.18 -18.13
C SER A 270 1.65 9.72 -17.58
N ILE A 271 1.61 8.71 -16.71
CA ILE A 271 2.81 8.12 -16.11
C ILE A 271 2.88 6.62 -16.43
N CYS A 272 4.08 6.07 -16.50
CA CYS A 272 4.26 4.63 -16.66
C CYS A 272 3.95 3.88 -15.37
N GLU A 273 3.72 2.57 -15.49
CA GLU A 273 3.46 1.66 -14.38
C GLU A 273 4.50 1.79 -13.24
N ASN A 274 5.79 1.81 -13.58
CA ASN A 274 6.86 1.85 -12.57
C ASN A 274 6.82 3.14 -11.74
N CYS A 275 6.50 4.28 -12.36
CA CYS A 275 6.30 5.53 -11.62
C CYS A 275 5.07 5.47 -10.73
N ALA A 276 3.96 4.89 -11.23
CA ALA A 276 2.73 4.74 -10.46
C ALA A 276 2.90 3.81 -9.25
N ASP A 277 3.66 2.72 -9.39
CA ASP A 277 4.00 1.82 -8.29
C ASP A 277 4.89 2.49 -7.26
N LEU A 278 5.96 3.19 -7.67
CA LEU A 278 6.82 3.90 -6.72
C LEU A 278 6.06 4.99 -5.94
N LEU A 279 5.14 5.69 -6.60
CA LEU A 279 4.28 6.66 -5.93
C LEU A 279 3.26 6.00 -4.99
N TYR A 280 2.75 4.82 -5.35
CA TYR A 280 1.92 4.01 -4.46
C TYR A 280 2.70 3.57 -3.22
N VAL A 281 3.92 3.04 -3.42
CA VAL A 281 4.82 2.65 -2.33
C VAL A 281 5.10 3.84 -1.42
N PHE A 282 5.41 5.01 -2.01
CA PHE A 282 5.60 6.23 -1.25
C PHE A 282 4.37 6.54 -0.39
N LYS A 283 3.18 6.58 -1.00
CA LYS A 283 1.93 6.96 -0.34
C LYS A 283 1.58 6.08 0.86
N PHE A 284 1.77 4.77 0.73
CA PHE A 284 1.27 3.79 1.69
C PHE A 284 2.33 3.32 2.69
N HIS A 285 3.60 3.27 2.30
CA HIS A 285 4.66 2.67 3.11
C HIS A 285 5.70 3.68 3.62
N VAL A 286 5.82 4.86 2.99
CA VAL A 286 6.92 5.80 3.27
C VAL A 286 6.44 7.13 3.85
N MET A 287 5.36 7.70 3.30
CA MET A 287 4.95 9.07 3.54
C MET A 287 4.73 9.42 5.02
N ASN A 288 4.23 8.48 5.83
CA ASN A 288 3.97 8.72 7.25
C ASN A 288 5.23 9.12 8.04
N ASN A 289 6.41 8.70 7.60
CA ASN A 289 7.70 9.06 8.22
C ASN A 289 8.07 10.53 8.01
N TYR A 290 7.40 11.19 7.05
CA TYR A 290 7.65 12.55 6.61
C TYR A 290 6.51 13.51 6.95
N ILE A 291 5.47 13.01 7.65
CA ILE A 291 4.39 13.85 8.17
C ILE A 291 4.79 14.43 9.52
N THR A 292 4.71 15.74 9.64
CA THR A 292 4.91 16.49 10.87
C THR A 292 3.78 17.51 11.07
N TYR A 293 3.90 18.36 12.09
CA TYR A 293 3.00 19.49 12.32
C TYR A 293 3.76 20.81 12.26
N ILE A 294 3.36 21.72 11.37
CA ILE A 294 3.85 23.11 11.31
C ILE A 294 2.69 24.05 11.64
N ALA A 295 2.88 24.90 12.65
CA ALA A 295 1.84 25.82 13.16
C ALA A 295 0.51 25.10 13.49
N GLY A 296 0.58 23.88 14.02
CA GLY A 296 -0.58 23.08 14.40
C GLY A 296 -1.31 22.39 13.23
N GLN A 297 -0.83 22.55 12.00
CA GLN A 297 -1.39 21.89 10.82
C GLN A 297 -0.54 20.68 10.41
N GLU A 298 -1.20 19.59 10.01
CA GLU A 298 -0.52 18.40 9.47
C GLU A 298 0.18 18.78 8.16
N THR A 299 1.45 18.42 8.02
CA THR A 299 2.30 18.88 6.92
C THR A 299 3.22 17.76 6.45
N LEU A 300 3.37 17.59 5.14
CA LEU A 300 4.33 16.67 4.54
C LEU A 300 5.63 17.42 4.24
N MET A 301 6.74 16.96 4.82
CA MET A 301 8.08 17.49 4.57
C MET A 301 8.89 16.52 3.72
N LEU A 302 9.17 16.88 2.48
CA LEU A 302 9.95 16.04 1.56
C LEU A 302 11.38 16.58 1.48
N PRO A 303 12.35 15.89 2.11
CA PRO A 303 13.74 16.26 1.94
C PRO A 303 14.23 15.81 0.57
N GLU A 304 14.83 16.73 -0.17
CA GLU A 304 15.61 16.44 -1.35
C GLU A 304 17.08 16.66 -1.04
N LEU A 305 17.92 15.73 -1.48
CA LEU A 305 19.34 15.78 -1.23
C LEU A 305 20.06 15.73 -2.57
N TYR A 306 20.54 16.88 -3.02
CA TYR A 306 21.42 16.98 -4.16
C TYR A 306 22.82 16.62 -3.71
N LEU A 307 23.20 15.38 -3.99
CA LEU A 307 24.56 14.87 -3.85
C LEU A 307 25.09 14.51 -5.23
N ASN A 308 26.38 14.74 -5.43
CA ASN A 308 27.09 14.06 -6.52
C ASN A 308 26.92 12.54 -6.34
N PRO A 309 26.56 11.76 -7.39
CA PRO A 309 26.39 10.31 -7.30
C PRO A 309 27.57 9.59 -6.63
N LYS A 310 28.81 10.08 -6.84
CA LYS A 310 30.02 9.53 -6.20
C LYS A 310 30.06 9.70 -4.67
N PHE A 311 29.39 10.73 -4.14
CA PHE A 311 29.32 11.03 -2.70
C PHE A 311 28.05 10.46 -2.05
N LEU A 312 27.04 10.05 -2.82
CA LEU A 312 25.80 9.44 -2.32
C LEU A 312 26.06 8.18 -1.49
N ASN A 313 26.86 7.24 -2.00
CA ASN A 313 27.17 5.99 -1.29
C ASN A 313 27.91 6.22 0.03
N LYS A 314 28.81 7.20 0.05
CA LYS A 314 29.53 7.61 1.27
C LYS A 314 28.60 8.30 2.27
N PHE A 315 27.71 9.16 1.80
CA PHE A 315 26.68 9.79 2.63
C PHE A 315 25.73 8.75 3.23
N LEU A 316 25.18 7.83 2.43
CA LEU A 316 24.26 6.80 2.90
C LEU A 316 24.92 5.87 3.93
N THR A 317 26.19 5.52 3.73
CA THR A 317 26.97 4.74 4.70
C THR A 317 27.15 5.52 6.02
N ASN A 318 27.50 6.80 5.94
CA ASN A 318 27.66 7.66 7.12
C ASN A 318 26.34 7.91 7.85
N TYR A 319 25.25 8.07 7.10
CA TYR A 319 23.89 8.25 7.63
C TYR A 319 23.39 6.98 8.30
N LYS A 320 23.64 5.80 7.70
CA LYS A 320 23.34 4.50 8.30
C LYS A 320 24.07 4.34 9.64
N ASN A 321 25.38 4.58 9.66
CA ASN A 321 26.18 4.57 10.89
C ASN A 321 25.67 5.56 11.95
N TYR A 322 25.09 6.68 11.52
CA TYR A 322 24.48 7.67 12.39
C TYR A 322 23.14 7.18 12.99
N ILE A 323 22.27 6.59 12.18
CA ILE A 323 20.99 6.00 12.63
C ILE A 323 21.23 4.86 13.61
N GLU A 324 22.14 3.93 13.30
CA GLU A 324 22.49 2.82 14.19
C GLU A 324 23.05 3.31 15.53
N ARG A 325 23.72 4.47 15.55
CA ARG A 325 24.20 5.08 16.78
C ARG A 325 23.10 5.78 17.54
N LEU A 326 22.15 6.45 16.88
CA LEU A 326 21.04 7.15 17.54
C LEU A 326 20.24 6.24 18.48
N ASP A 327 20.05 4.97 18.11
CA ASP A 327 19.36 3.98 18.96
C ASP A 327 20.16 3.57 20.21
N SER A 328 21.43 3.99 20.31
CA SER A 328 22.38 3.60 21.36
C SER A 328 22.89 4.75 22.23
N VAL A 329 22.51 6.01 21.98
CA VAL A 329 23.05 7.19 22.71
C VAL A 329 22.01 7.88 23.59
N PRO A 330 22.34 8.24 24.86
CA PRO A 330 21.44 9.03 25.72
C PRO A 330 21.13 10.42 25.17
N ASP A 331 19.96 10.99 25.53
CA ASP A 331 19.41 12.26 25.01
C ASP A 331 20.39 13.46 24.94
N LYS A 332 21.38 13.54 25.82
CA LYS A 332 22.38 14.62 25.81
C LYS A 332 23.38 14.54 24.63
N ALA A 333 23.54 13.38 24.00
CA ALA A 333 24.41 13.17 22.85
C ALA A 333 23.73 13.46 21.49
N LEU A 334 22.41 13.60 21.47
CA LEU A 334 21.62 13.92 20.27
C LEU A 334 22.02 15.28 19.65
N ILE A 335 22.46 16.23 20.48
CA ILE A 335 22.99 17.53 20.02
C ILE A 335 24.33 17.36 19.29
N ILE A 336 25.19 16.45 19.76
CA ILE A 336 26.50 16.18 19.15
C ILE A 336 26.29 15.45 17.82
N GLU A 337 25.39 14.49 17.79
CA GLU A 337 25.06 13.74 16.58
C GLU A 337 24.36 14.65 15.54
N LYS A 338 23.44 15.55 15.94
CA LYS A 338 22.91 16.60 15.03
C LYS A 338 24.01 17.48 14.42
N LYS A 339 24.98 17.91 15.23
CA LYS A 339 26.15 18.68 14.73
C LYS A 339 26.99 17.86 13.75
N ARG A 340 27.08 16.54 13.95
CA ARG A 340 27.80 15.62 13.08
C ARG A 340 27.11 15.44 11.74
N LEU A 341 25.78 15.33 11.72
CA LEU A 341 24.97 15.31 10.49
C LEU A 341 25.15 16.61 9.70
N ILE A 342 25.10 17.76 10.37
CA ILE A 342 25.35 19.07 9.73
C ILE A 342 26.77 19.13 9.16
N LYS A 343 27.77 18.58 9.85
CA LYS A 343 29.15 18.52 9.36
C LYS A 343 29.31 17.58 8.16
N LEU A 344 28.61 16.45 8.14
CA LEU A 344 28.57 15.54 7.00
C LEU A 344 27.97 16.24 5.77
N LEU A 345 26.84 16.91 5.94
CA LEU A 345 26.20 17.67 4.85
C LEU A 345 27.08 18.83 4.35
N LYS A 346 27.75 19.55 5.25
CA LYS A 346 28.67 20.65 4.90
C LYS A 346 29.91 20.19 4.11
N ASN A 347 30.40 18.97 4.33
CA ASN A 347 31.65 18.50 3.76
C ASN A 347 31.51 17.81 2.38
N GLU A 348 30.30 17.36 2.01
CA GLU A 348 30.08 16.52 0.82
C GLU A 348 29.53 17.31 -0.38
N GLU A 349 29.68 18.64 -0.43
CA GLU A 349 29.05 19.54 -1.42
C GLU A 349 27.55 19.21 -1.62
N ALA A 350 26.89 18.83 -0.53
CA ALA A 350 25.51 18.39 -0.56
C ALA A 350 24.59 19.61 -0.38
N THR A 351 23.70 19.85 -1.32
CA THR A 351 22.59 20.79 -1.10
C THR A 351 21.38 19.99 -0.70
N CYS A 352 20.96 20.12 0.56
CA CYS A 352 19.65 19.61 0.97
C CYS A 352 18.64 20.73 0.80
N THR A 353 17.51 20.43 0.17
CA THR A 353 16.32 21.28 0.16
C THR A 353 15.15 20.50 0.76
N ILE A 354 14.12 21.23 1.16
CA ILE A 354 12.90 20.66 1.74
C ILE A 354 11.71 21.27 1.00
N ASP A 355 10.88 20.41 0.43
CA ASP A 355 9.54 20.77 -0.02
C ASP A 355 8.57 20.57 1.16
N ILE A 356 7.77 21.59 1.46
CA ILE A 356 6.75 21.56 2.51
C ILE A 356 5.39 21.68 1.86
N ILE A 357 4.51 20.72 2.15
CA ILE A 357 3.18 20.63 1.55
C ILE A 357 2.13 20.57 2.65
N TRP A 358 1.14 21.46 2.55
CA TRP A 358 -0.06 21.47 3.39
C TRP A 358 -1.26 20.99 2.59
N SER A 359 -2.15 20.29 3.28
CA SER A 359 -3.42 19.80 2.75
C SER A 359 -4.56 20.26 3.65
N LYS A 360 -5.71 20.58 3.04
CA LYS A 360 -6.96 20.84 3.79
C LYS A 360 -7.51 19.55 4.40
N ASP A 361 -7.25 18.42 3.76
CA ASP A 361 -7.62 17.09 4.22
C ASP A 361 -6.46 16.43 4.98
N SER A 362 -6.73 15.38 5.76
CA SER A 362 -5.66 14.62 6.42
C SER A 362 -4.76 13.92 5.39
N LEU A 363 -3.45 14.10 5.53
CA LEU A 363 -2.42 13.45 4.70
C LEU A 363 -2.36 11.95 4.99
N ARG A 364 -2.77 11.51 6.18
CA ARG A 364 -2.85 10.10 6.59
C ARG A 364 -4.01 9.32 5.95
N GLY A 365 -4.80 9.95 5.08
CA GLY A 365 -5.92 9.35 4.34
C GLY A 365 -5.50 8.40 3.21
N GLN A 366 -6.47 7.94 2.41
CA GLN A 366 -6.22 7.04 1.26
C GLN A 366 -5.55 7.74 0.09
N SER A 367 -5.78 9.05 -0.04
CA SER A 367 -5.13 9.89 -1.02
C SER A 367 -4.71 11.20 -0.36
N ILE A 368 -3.65 11.81 -0.89
CA ILE A 368 -3.34 13.21 -0.63
C ILE A 368 -3.97 14.05 -1.73
N GLY A 369 -4.63 15.15 -1.38
CA GLY A 369 -5.31 16.04 -2.32
C GLY A 369 -5.75 17.33 -1.61
N ASN A 370 -6.40 18.24 -2.34
CA ASN A 370 -6.85 19.53 -1.78
C ASN A 370 -5.75 20.28 -1.03
N LEU A 371 -4.61 20.47 -1.70
CA LEU A 371 -3.47 21.19 -1.13
C LEU A 371 -3.89 22.61 -0.72
N SER A 372 -3.57 23.00 0.51
CA SER A 372 -3.79 24.35 1.02
C SER A 372 -2.59 25.26 0.81
N GLY A 373 -1.39 24.69 0.62
CA GLY A 373 -0.18 25.44 0.37
C GLY A 373 1.00 24.53 0.03
N GLN A 374 1.99 25.10 -0.64
CA GLN A 374 3.27 24.47 -0.91
C GLN A 374 4.37 25.54 -0.84
N ILE A 375 5.49 25.19 -0.21
CA ILE A 375 6.74 25.93 -0.33
C ILE A 375 7.81 24.92 -0.75
N SER A 376 8.55 25.22 -1.81
CA SER A 376 9.59 24.36 -2.37
C SER A 376 10.98 24.94 -2.18
N ASP A 377 11.99 24.08 -2.33
CA ASP A 377 13.40 24.46 -2.35
C ASP A 377 13.88 25.20 -1.08
N ILE A 378 13.32 24.85 0.08
CA ILE A 378 13.70 25.46 1.34
C ILE A 378 15.03 24.84 1.80
N LEU A 379 16.07 25.67 1.88
CA LEU A 379 17.30 25.26 2.56
C LEU A 379 17.01 24.97 4.04
N PRO A 380 17.45 23.83 4.61
CA PRO A 380 17.21 23.50 6.02
C PRO A 380 17.67 24.57 7.01
N SER A 381 18.63 25.42 6.64
CA SER A 381 19.09 26.55 7.45
C SER A 381 18.11 27.73 7.52
N ARG A 382 17.02 27.70 6.75
CA ARG A 382 15.97 28.73 6.69
C ARG A 382 14.67 28.29 7.40
N LEU A 383 14.67 27.08 7.96
CA LEU A 383 13.68 26.61 8.94
C LEU A 383 14.17 26.92 10.35
#